data_AF-A0A9D8J7R7-F1
#
_entry.id   AF-A0A9D8J7R7-F1
#
_cell.length_a   1.000
_cell.length_b   1.000
_cell.length_c   1.000
_cell.angle_alpha   90.00
_cell.angle_beta   90.00
_cell.angle_gamma   90.00
#
_symmetry.space_group_name_H-M   'P 1'
#
loop_
_entity.id
_entity.type
_entity.pdbx_description
1 polymer ?
#
loop_
_entity_poly.entity_id
_entity_poly.type
_entity_poly.pdbx_seq_one_letter_code
_entity_poly.pdbx_strand_id
1 'polypeptide(L)'
;MSYYEIVILVHPDHSEQIEEIMSRQKLAFEGRGAKVYRAEDWGRMRLAFSIGKKFKAHYIFFHIECDAGAIGLFREDVQYNTAILRYFVQKTDYIITDKSPLFKFPEDDDKPERQRQRVVPNAHEEFNYKNLRILRESMMETGRIVPARTTGRTAAQQRQISRSIKVARYLALLPYCDRHK
;
A
#
# COMPACT_ATOMS: atom_id res chain seq x y z
N MET A 1 -2.48 22.70 -5.90
CA MET A 1 -1.83 21.37 -6.03
C MET A 1 -2.14 20.54 -4.80
N SER A 2 -2.14 19.22 -4.91
CA SER A 2 -2.46 18.29 -3.81
C SER A 2 -1.44 17.17 -3.74
N TYR A 3 -1.24 16.63 -2.54
CA TYR A 3 -0.36 15.48 -2.33
C TYR A 3 -1.15 14.18 -2.54
N TYR A 4 -0.52 13.22 -3.18
CA TYR A 4 -1.09 11.91 -3.45
C TYR A 4 -0.12 10.81 -3.04
N GLU A 5 -0.68 9.79 -2.39
CA GLU A 5 -0.06 8.49 -2.24
C GLU A 5 -0.54 7.57 -3.37
N ILE A 6 0.41 6.93 -4.03
CA ILE A 6 0.14 5.97 -5.09
C ILE A 6 0.82 4.65 -4.74
N VAL A 7 0.06 3.57 -4.74
CA VAL A 7 0.59 2.21 -4.59
C VAL A 7 0.29 1.45 -5.87
N ILE A 8 1.30 0.83 -6.46
CA ILE A 8 1.20 0.04 -7.70
C ILE A 8 1.60 -1.40 -7.38
N LEU A 9 0.77 -2.35 -7.80
CA LEU A 9 1.05 -3.78 -7.76
C LEU A 9 1.46 -4.22 -9.16
N VAL A 10 2.73 -4.55 -9.32
CA VAL A 10 3.30 -5.03 -10.58
C VAL A 10 3.25 -6.56 -10.61
N HIS A 11 3.02 -7.09 -11.80
CA HIS A 11 3.01 -8.51 -12.09
C HIS A 11 4.38 -9.14 -11.77
N PRO A 12 4.43 -10.33 -11.13
CA PRO A 12 5.68 -10.92 -10.64
C PRO A 12 6.69 -11.31 -11.73
N ASP A 13 6.25 -11.46 -12.97
CA ASP A 13 7.13 -11.80 -14.11
C ASP A 13 8.01 -10.61 -14.53
N HIS A 14 7.64 -9.39 -14.14
CA HIS A 14 8.43 -8.17 -14.41
C HIS A 14 9.30 -7.76 -13.23
N SER A 15 9.54 -8.65 -12.26
CA SER A 15 10.30 -8.32 -11.05
C SER A 15 11.73 -7.81 -11.31
N GLU A 16 12.37 -8.25 -12.38
CA GLU A 16 13.73 -7.80 -12.76
C GLU A 16 13.73 -6.40 -13.39
N GLN A 17 12.60 -5.95 -13.93
CA GLN A 17 12.47 -4.67 -14.65
C GLN A 17 11.94 -3.55 -13.76
N ILE A 18 11.92 -3.74 -12.44
CA ILE A 18 11.22 -2.83 -11.53
C ILE A 18 11.90 -1.50 -11.37
N GLU A 19 13.23 -1.48 -11.37
CA GLU A 19 13.99 -0.24 -11.38
C GLU A 19 13.70 0.58 -12.63
N GLU A 20 13.56 -0.09 -13.79
CA GLU A 20 13.19 0.55 -15.05
C GLU A 20 11.74 1.08 -15.02
N ILE A 21 10.79 0.26 -14.56
CA ILE A 21 9.38 0.66 -14.42
C ILE A 21 9.27 1.85 -13.45
N MET A 22 9.96 1.78 -12.31
CA MET A 22 9.99 2.86 -11.32
C MET A 22 10.56 4.15 -11.93
N SER A 23 11.67 4.06 -12.66
CA SER A 23 12.31 5.21 -13.31
C SER A 23 11.43 5.80 -14.40
N ARG A 24 10.79 4.96 -15.22
CA ARG A 24 9.82 5.37 -16.25
C ARG A 24 8.63 6.10 -15.64
N GLN A 25 8.09 5.58 -14.54
CA GLN A 25 6.97 6.22 -13.83
C GLN A 25 7.38 7.55 -13.21
N LYS A 26 8.57 7.65 -12.59
CA LYS A 26 9.11 8.94 -12.11
C LYS A 26 9.18 9.98 -13.22
N LEU A 27 9.77 9.62 -14.35
CA LEU A 27 9.88 10.53 -15.51
C LEU A 27 8.50 10.94 -16.05
N ALA A 28 7.54 10.00 -16.11
CA ALA A 28 6.18 10.30 -16.53
C ALA A 28 5.47 11.28 -15.57
N PHE A 29 5.71 11.16 -14.26
CA PHE A 29 5.20 12.11 -13.28
C PHE A 29 5.86 13.48 -13.44
N GLU A 30 7.18 13.55 -13.52
CA GLU A 30 7.92 14.81 -13.68
C GLU A 30 7.57 15.54 -14.97
N GLY A 31 7.42 14.82 -16.09
CA GLY A 31 6.99 15.37 -17.38
C GLY A 31 5.57 15.97 -17.35
N ARG A 32 4.75 15.61 -16.35
CA ARG A 32 3.41 16.15 -16.11
C ARG A 32 3.40 17.28 -15.08
N GLY A 33 4.58 17.74 -14.66
CA GLY A 33 4.73 18.78 -13.64
C GLY A 33 4.46 18.27 -12.22
N ALA A 34 4.54 16.95 -11.99
CA ALA A 34 4.44 16.40 -10.65
C ALA A 34 5.82 16.38 -9.97
N LYS A 35 5.86 16.73 -8.69
CA LYS A 35 7.07 16.64 -7.87
C LYS A 35 7.04 15.34 -7.07
N VAL A 36 8.02 14.48 -7.29
CA VAL A 36 8.15 13.22 -6.54
C VAL A 36 8.92 13.48 -5.25
N TYR A 37 8.24 13.33 -4.11
CA TYR A 37 8.87 13.43 -2.79
C TYR A 37 9.46 12.11 -2.34
N ARG A 38 8.83 11.01 -2.76
CA ARG A 38 9.20 9.68 -2.31
C ARG A 38 8.86 8.63 -3.34
N ALA A 39 9.76 7.68 -3.50
CA ALA A 39 9.57 6.48 -4.28
C ALA A 39 10.23 5.32 -3.55
N GLU A 40 9.45 4.29 -3.25
CA GLU A 40 9.92 3.11 -2.52
C GLU A 40 9.56 1.87 -3.30
N ASP A 41 10.51 0.94 -3.32
CA ASP A 41 10.23 -0.44 -3.64
C ASP A 41 9.96 -1.20 -2.33
N TRP A 42 8.73 -1.70 -2.14
CA TRP A 42 8.38 -2.57 -1.00
C TRP A 42 8.71 -4.04 -1.25
N GLY A 43 9.14 -4.38 -2.47
CA GLY A 43 9.58 -5.71 -2.85
C GLY A 43 8.44 -6.63 -3.27
N ARG A 44 8.83 -7.89 -3.49
CA ARG A 44 7.90 -8.97 -3.84
C ARG A 44 7.21 -9.50 -2.59
N MET A 45 5.88 -9.43 -2.57
CA MET A 45 5.06 -9.91 -1.46
C MET A 45 4.06 -10.97 -1.92
N ARG A 46 3.74 -11.91 -1.02
CA ARG A 46 2.62 -12.85 -1.21
C ARG A 46 1.31 -12.10 -0.95
N LEU A 47 0.41 -12.18 -1.92
CA LEU A 47 -0.93 -11.60 -1.83
C LEU A 47 -1.79 -12.42 -0.88
N ALA A 48 -2.67 -11.75 -0.14
CA ALA A 48 -3.65 -12.39 0.73
C ALA A 48 -4.80 -13.08 -0.04
N PHE A 49 -4.88 -12.90 -1.36
CA PHE A 49 -5.74 -13.64 -2.29
C PHE A 49 -5.23 -13.41 -3.72
N SER A 50 -5.64 -14.26 -4.67
CA SER A 50 -5.17 -14.12 -6.04
C SER A 50 -5.75 -12.87 -6.74
N ILE A 51 -4.90 -12.07 -7.35
CA ILE A 51 -5.30 -11.02 -8.30
C ILE A 51 -4.85 -11.47 -9.69
N GLY A 52 -5.78 -11.56 -10.66
CA GLY A 52 -5.44 -11.99 -12.02
C GLY A 52 -4.76 -13.35 -12.09
N LYS A 53 -5.20 -14.33 -11.26
CA LYS A 53 -4.58 -15.67 -11.11
C LYS A 53 -3.14 -15.67 -10.57
N LYS A 54 -2.65 -14.56 -10.01
CA LYS A 54 -1.32 -14.46 -9.40
C LYS A 54 -1.45 -14.33 -7.89
N PHE A 55 -0.56 -15.02 -7.16
CA PHE A 55 -0.51 -15.01 -5.68
C PHE A 55 0.68 -14.21 -5.12
N LYS A 56 1.50 -13.62 -6.00
CA LYS A 56 2.61 -12.75 -5.64
C LYS A 56 2.54 -11.52 -6.54
N ALA A 57 2.88 -10.36 -6.00
CA ALA A 57 3.04 -9.14 -6.75
C ALA A 57 4.21 -8.35 -6.16
N HIS A 58 4.74 -7.43 -6.95
CA HIS A 58 5.74 -6.50 -6.47
C HIS A 58 5.10 -5.14 -6.20
N TYR A 59 5.39 -4.57 -5.05
CA TYR A 59 4.74 -3.35 -4.60
C TYR A 59 5.66 -2.16 -4.76
N ILE A 60 5.20 -1.15 -5.49
CA ILE A 60 5.89 0.13 -5.65
C ILE A 60 5.03 1.21 -5.02
N PHE A 61 5.65 2.07 -4.24
CA PHE A 61 4.99 3.18 -3.57
C PHE A 61 5.56 4.52 -4.05
N PHE A 62 4.70 5.49 -4.30
CA PHE A 62 5.05 6.85 -4.62
C PHE A 62 4.29 7.83 -3.73
N HIS A 63 4.98 8.89 -3.32
CA HIS A 63 4.37 10.08 -2.75
C HIS A 63 4.73 11.27 -3.62
N ILE A 64 3.72 11.87 -4.24
CA ILE A 64 3.90 12.93 -5.24
C ILE A 64 3.00 14.11 -4.94
N GLU A 65 3.45 15.31 -5.29
CA GLU A 65 2.59 16.47 -5.46
C GLU A 65 2.24 16.62 -6.93
N CYS A 66 0.95 16.69 -7.23
CA CYS A 66 0.50 16.92 -8.59
C CYS A 66 -0.86 17.61 -8.63
N ASP A 67 -1.24 18.04 -9.82
CA ASP A 67 -2.58 18.52 -10.11
C ASP A 67 -3.55 17.35 -10.40
N ALA A 68 -4.86 17.59 -10.26
CA ALA A 68 -5.89 16.59 -10.55
C ALA A 68 -5.82 16.07 -12.00
N GLY A 69 -5.42 16.90 -12.97
CA GLY A 69 -5.26 16.49 -14.36
C GLY A 69 -4.18 15.42 -14.55
N ALA A 70 -3.05 15.54 -13.85
CA ALA A 70 -1.95 14.58 -13.94
C ALA A 70 -2.35 13.18 -13.41
N ILE A 71 -3.21 13.12 -12.38
CA ILE A 71 -3.76 11.87 -11.87
C ILE A 71 -4.71 11.21 -12.88
N GLY A 72 -5.49 11.99 -13.63
CA GLY A 72 -6.35 11.48 -14.70
C GLY A 72 -5.54 10.73 -15.75
N LEU A 73 -4.50 11.36 -16.28
CA LEU A 73 -3.59 10.75 -17.26
C LEU A 73 -2.88 9.51 -16.71
N PHE A 74 -2.44 9.55 -15.44
CA PHE A 74 -1.85 8.37 -14.81
C PHE A 74 -2.81 7.18 -14.75
N ARG A 75 -4.10 7.42 -14.47
CA ARG A 75 -5.11 6.35 -14.44
C ARG A 75 -5.28 5.72 -15.82
N GLU A 76 -5.27 6.53 -16.88
CA GLU A 76 -5.36 6.05 -18.26
C GLU A 76 -4.15 5.18 -18.62
N ASP A 77 -2.92 5.65 -18.34
CA ASP A 77 -1.71 4.87 -18.64
C ASP A 77 -1.70 3.50 -17.98
N VAL A 78 -2.08 3.48 -16.69
CA VAL A 78 -2.04 2.25 -15.89
C VAL A 78 -3.13 1.27 -16.32
N GLN A 79 -4.28 1.76 -16.78
CA GLN A 79 -5.38 0.91 -17.22
C GLN A 79 -5.01 0.03 -18.42
N TYR A 80 -4.17 0.52 -19.33
CA TYR A 80 -3.72 -0.24 -20.50
C TYR A 80 -2.41 -1.01 -20.28
N ASN A 81 -1.74 -0.81 -19.14
CA ASN A 81 -0.48 -1.46 -18.83
C ASN A 81 -0.72 -2.85 -18.23
N THR A 82 -0.45 -3.89 -19.02
CA THR A 82 -0.60 -5.30 -18.61
C THR A 82 0.37 -5.73 -17.51
N ALA A 83 1.47 -5.00 -17.30
CA ALA A 83 2.41 -5.25 -16.23
C ALA A 83 1.84 -4.87 -14.86
N ILE A 84 0.79 -4.04 -14.80
CA ILE A 84 0.20 -3.57 -13.54
C ILE A 84 -1.07 -4.39 -13.25
N LEU A 85 -1.04 -5.12 -12.13
CA LEU A 85 -2.19 -5.90 -11.66
C LEU A 85 -3.26 -5.02 -11.01
N ARG A 86 -2.82 -3.99 -10.28
CA ARG A 86 -3.70 -3.09 -9.53
C ARG A 86 -2.95 -1.83 -9.13
N TYR A 87 -3.67 -0.74 -8.98
CA TYR A 87 -3.14 0.49 -8.39
C TYR A 87 -4.15 1.09 -7.40
N PHE A 88 -3.64 1.87 -6.45
CA PHE A 88 -4.42 2.62 -5.48
C PHE A 88 -3.88 4.05 -5.43
N VAL A 89 -4.79 5.02 -5.41
CA VAL A 89 -4.46 6.46 -5.30
C VAL A 89 -5.25 7.04 -4.15
N GLN A 90 -4.58 7.73 -3.23
CA GLN A 90 -5.19 8.41 -2.10
C GLN A 90 -4.65 9.84 -2.00
N LYS A 91 -5.55 10.81 -1.83
CA LYS A 91 -5.17 12.19 -1.53
C LYS A 91 -4.70 12.29 -0.07
N THR A 92 -3.64 13.06 0.15
CA THR A 92 -3.04 13.31 1.46
C THR A 92 -2.93 14.82 1.69
N ASP A 93 -3.01 15.23 2.95
CA ASP A 93 -2.99 16.65 3.32
C ASP A 93 -1.57 17.17 3.62
N TYR A 94 -0.60 16.27 3.83
CA TYR A 94 0.78 16.58 4.20
C TYR A 94 1.79 15.74 3.40
N ILE A 95 3.02 16.24 3.34
CA ILE A 95 4.16 15.58 2.72
C ILE A 95 4.69 14.51 3.68
N ILE A 96 4.90 13.29 3.18
CA ILE A 96 5.46 12.18 3.95
C ILE A 96 6.85 11.84 3.43
N THR A 97 7.88 12.24 4.17
CA THR A 97 9.29 11.97 3.84
C THR A 97 9.84 10.71 4.51
N ASP A 98 9.29 10.29 5.64
CA ASP A 98 9.78 9.16 6.43
C ASP A 98 9.50 7.81 5.78
N LYS A 99 10.37 6.81 5.97
CA LYS A 99 10.22 5.45 5.39
C LYS A 99 8.96 4.72 5.86
N SER A 100 8.43 3.81 5.02
CA SER A 100 7.11 3.21 5.26
C SER A 100 7.28 2.05 6.23
N PRO A 101 6.28 1.78 7.10
CA PRO A 101 6.26 0.55 7.88
C PRO A 101 6.28 -0.74 7.05
N LEU A 102 5.90 -0.65 5.76
CA LEU A 102 5.94 -1.75 4.79
C LEU A 102 7.26 -1.86 4.02
N PHE A 103 8.17 -0.89 4.17
CA PHE A 103 9.48 -0.95 3.54
C PHE A 103 10.27 -2.09 4.16
N LYS A 104 10.57 -3.12 3.37
CA LYS A 104 11.38 -4.25 3.81
C LYS A 104 12.86 -3.88 3.70
N PHE A 105 13.59 -4.04 4.79
CA PHE A 105 15.04 -4.19 4.71
C PHE A 105 15.34 -5.62 4.25
N PRO A 106 16.24 -5.86 3.28
CA PRO A 106 16.63 -7.20 2.87
C PRO A 106 17.01 -8.13 4.03
N GLU A 107 17.49 -7.56 5.14
CA GLU A 107 17.88 -8.23 6.39
C GLU A 107 16.71 -8.76 7.24
N ASP A 108 15.46 -8.35 6.96
CA ASP A 108 14.27 -8.75 7.74
C ASP A 108 13.59 -10.02 7.20
N ASP A 109 13.99 -10.53 6.03
CA ASP A 109 13.40 -11.74 5.46
C ASP A 109 13.83 -13.02 6.21
N ASP A 110 15.03 -13.05 6.81
CA ASP A 110 15.52 -14.16 7.65
C ASP A 110 15.07 -14.08 9.12
N LYS A 111 14.54 -12.93 9.57
CA LYS A 111 14.14 -12.72 10.96
C LYS A 111 12.68 -13.14 11.20
N PRO A 112 12.38 -13.87 12.30
CA PRO A 112 11.00 -14.16 12.68
C PRO A 112 10.21 -12.87 12.89
N GLU A 113 8.92 -12.85 12.54
CA GLU A 113 8.06 -11.64 12.53
C GLU A 113 8.09 -10.83 13.85
N ARG A 114 8.43 -11.49 14.96
CA ARG A 114 8.61 -10.88 16.30
C ARG A 114 9.85 -9.98 16.45
N GLN A 115 10.87 -10.18 15.60
CA GLN A 115 12.20 -9.55 15.69
C GLN A 115 12.48 -8.50 14.60
N ARG A 116 11.58 -8.32 13.63
CA ARG A 116 11.71 -7.25 12.63
C ARG A 116 11.73 -5.89 13.32
N GLN A 117 12.61 -4.98 12.87
CA GLN A 117 12.79 -3.67 13.52
C GLN A 117 11.44 -2.97 13.67
N ARG A 118 11.13 -2.59 14.91
CA ARG A 118 9.91 -1.86 15.24
C ARG A 118 10.08 -0.43 14.77
N VAL A 119 9.59 -0.11 13.58
CA VAL A 119 9.29 1.29 13.26
C VAL A 119 8.16 1.69 14.21
N VAL A 120 8.48 2.55 15.19
CA VAL A 120 7.49 3.08 16.13
C VAL A 120 6.57 3.99 15.29
N PRO A 121 5.28 3.66 15.12
CA PRO A 121 4.41 4.51 14.33
C PRO A 121 4.29 5.87 15.01
N ASN A 122 4.40 6.96 14.26
CA ASN A 122 3.98 8.26 14.77
C ASN A 122 2.50 8.19 15.19
N ALA A 123 2.06 9.02 16.13
CA ALA A 123 0.68 8.99 16.66
C ALA A 123 -0.41 9.09 15.57
N HIS A 124 -0.10 9.72 14.42
CA HIS A 124 -0.99 9.82 13.26
C HIS A 124 -1.08 8.54 12.40
N GLU A 125 -0.20 7.57 12.62
CA GLU A 125 -0.03 6.36 11.80
C GLU A 125 -0.57 5.08 12.45
N GLU A 126 -1.09 5.16 13.66
CA GLU A 126 -1.53 3.98 14.43
C GLU A 126 -2.59 3.15 13.67
N PHE A 127 -3.51 3.80 12.96
CA PHE A 127 -4.56 3.12 12.18
C PHE A 127 -4.37 3.23 10.66
N ASN A 128 -3.13 3.37 10.16
CA ASN A 128 -2.85 3.41 8.73
C ASN A 128 -2.94 2.00 8.08
N TYR A 129 -3.32 1.93 6.79
CA TYR A 129 -3.34 0.67 6.01
C TYR A 129 -1.98 -0.02 5.92
N LYS A 130 -0.89 0.73 6.10
CA LYS A 130 0.49 0.24 6.13
C LYS A 130 0.82 -0.54 7.41
N ASN A 131 0.09 -0.31 8.51
CA ASN A 131 0.33 -1.02 9.78
C ASN A 131 -0.51 -2.31 9.88
N LEU A 132 -0.06 -3.36 9.20
CA LEU A 132 -0.81 -4.61 9.10
C LEU A 132 -1.02 -5.31 10.44
N ARG A 133 -0.14 -5.12 11.41
CA ARG A 133 -0.24 -5.74 12.73
C ARG A 133 -1.51 -5.29 13.46
N ILE A 134 -1.70 -3.98 13.61
CA ILE A 134 -2.86 -3.41 14.29
C ILE A 134 -4.16 -3.77 13.56
N LEU A 135 -4.11 -3.81 12.23
CA LEU A 135 -5.28 -4.18 11.43
C LEU A 135 -5.64 -5.66 11.58
N ARG A 136 -4.65 -6.57 11.66
CA ARG A 136 -4.88 -8.00 11.93
C ARG A 136 -5.47 -8.20 13.32
N GLU A 137 -4.96 -7.51 14.35
CA GLU A 137 -5.52 -7.53 15.72
C GLU A 137 -6.96 -7.00 15.76
N SER A 138 -7.35 -6.17 14.78
CA SER A 138 -8.70 -5.61 14.64
C SER A 138 -9.66 -6.48 13.80
N MET A 139 -9.21 -7.65 13.36
CA MET A 139 -9.97 -8.59 12.53
C MET A 139 -10.18 -9.91 13.27
N MET A 140 -11.33 -10.53 13.03
CA MET A 140 -11.60 -11.91 13.43
C MET A 140 -10.85 -12.89 12.52
N GLU A 141 -10.69 -14.13 12.97
CA GLU A 141 -10.09 -15.21 12.18
C GLU A 141 -10.79 -15.43 10.83
N THR A 142 -12.12 -15.25 10.83
CA THR A 142 -13.00 -15.32 9.65
C THR A 142 -12.80 -14.17 8.65
N GLY A 143 -11.95 -13.20 8.96
CA GLY A 143 -11.75 -12.00 8.13
C GLY A 143 -12.81 -10.92 8.36
N ARG A 144 -13.75 -11.06 9.30
CA ARG A 144 -14.69 -9.97 9.66
C ARG A 144 -13.99 -8.91 10.52
N ILE A 145 -14.43 -7.65 10.41
CA ILE A 145 -13.90 -6.56 11.27
C ILE A 145 -14.53 -6.70 12.65
N VAL A 146 -13.72 -6.65 13.71
CA VAL A 146 -14.21 -6.76 15.08
C VAL A 146 -15.07 -5.52 15.42
N PRO A 147 -16.29 -5.69 15.98
CA PRO A 147 -17.12 -4.57 16.40
C PRO A 147 -16.46 -3.73 17.50
N ALA A 148 -16.67 -2.41 17.46
CA ALA A 148 -16.09 -1.46 18.42
C ALA A 148 -16.38 -1.78 19.89
N ARG A 149 -17.56 -2.35 20.19
CA ARG A 149 -17.97 -2.79 21.53
C ARG A 149 -17.04 -3.84 22.15
N THR A 150 -16.30 -4.57 21.32
CA THR A 150 -15.37 -5.63 21.76
C THR A 150 -13.98 -5.05 22.02
N THR A 151 -13.53 -4.11 21.18
CA THR A 151 -12.19 -3.53 21.27
C THR A 151 -12.13 -2.26 22.13
N GLY A 152 -13.27 -1.75 22.62
CA GLY A 152 -13.33 -0.52 23.42
C GLY A 152 -12.94 0.75 22.66
N ARG A 153 -12.98 0.75 21.32
CA ARG A 153 -12.51 1.87 20.49
C ARG A 153 -13.59 2.92 20.28
N THR A 154 -13.18 4.18 20.11
CA THR A 154 -14.12 5.26 19.77
C THR A 154 -14.71 5.09 18.37
N ALA A 155 -15.85 5.71 18.10
CA ALA A 155 -16.49 5.65 16.78
C ALA A 155 -15.59 6.21 15.67
N ALA A 156 -14.80 7.25 15.95
CA ALA A 156 -13.85 7.83 15.00
C ALA A 156 -12.72 6.84 14.65
N GLN A 157 -12.10 6.25 15.66
CA GLN A 157 -11.05 5.23 15.48
C GLN A 157 -11.58 4.02 14.70
N GLN A 158 -12.79 3.54 15.03
CA GLN A 158 -13.39 2.39 14.34
C GLN A 158 -13.62 2.66 12.85
N ARG A 159 -14.06 3.87 12.49
CA ARG A 159 -14.23 4.27 11.07
C ARG A 159 -12.89 4.32 10.35
N GLN A 160 -11.86 4.85 11.00
CA GLN A 160 -10.50 4.90 10.46
C GLN A 160 -9.96 3.50 10.21
N ILE A 161 -10.04 2.60 11.19
CA ILE A 161 -9.66 1.19 11.04
C ILE A 161 -10.43 0.52 9.91
N SER A 162 -11.75 0.73 9.86
CA SER A 162 -12.58 0.13 8.82
C SER A 162 -12.17 0.60 7.42
N ARG A 163 -11.82 1.89 7.26
CA ARG A 163 -11.29 2.43 6.00
C ARG A 163 -9.94 1.80 5.66
N SER A 164 -9.02 1.75 6.61
CA SER A 164 -7.68 1.20 6.42
C SER A 164 -7.70 -0.30 6.10
N ILE A 165 -8.57 -1.09 6.74
CA ILE A 165 -8.79 -2.50 6.40
C ILE A 165 -9.29 -2.63 4.97
N LYS A 166 -10.24 -1.80 4.55
CA LYS A 166 -10.75 -1.84 3.16
C LYS A 166 -9.65 -1.53 2.15
N VAL A 167 -8.81 -0.53 2.42
CA VAL A 167 -7.65 -0.20 1.57
C VAL A 167 -6.64 -1.35 1.54
N ALA A 168 -6.25 -1.89 2.70
CA ALA A 168 -5.31 -3.00 2.80
C ALA A 168 -5.84 -4.26 2.08
N ARG A 169 -7.15 -4.53 2.15
CA ARG A 169 -7.80 -5.60 1.38
C ARG A 169 -7.80 -5.34 -0.12
N TYR A 170 -8.07 -4.10 -0.54
CA TYR A 170 -7.99 -3.73 -1.95
C TYR A 170 -6.56 -3.94 -2.49
N LEU A 171 -5.54 -3.62 -1.70
CA LEU A 171 -4.14 -3.89 -2.00
C LEU A 171 -3.72 -5.35 -1.77
N ALA A 172 -4.65 -6.26 -1.46
CA ALA A 172 -4.39 -7.67 -1.16
C ALA A 172 -3.32 -7.92 -0.07
N LEU A 173 -3.20 -7.00 0.90
CA LEU A 173 -2.38 -7.17 2.09
C LEU A 173 -3.12 -7.93 3.20
N LEU A 174 -4.45 -7.88 3.18
CA LEU A 174 -5.33 -8.57 4.13
C LEU A 174 -6.42 -9.35 3.38
N PRO A 175 -6.86 -10.52 3.91
CA PRO A 175 -7.94 -11.28 3.30
C PRO A 175 -9.31 -10.67 3.59
N TYR A 176 -10.29 -11.00 2.74
CA TYR A 176 -11.70 -10.66 2.97
C TYR A 176 -12.40 -11.70 3.85
N CYS A 177 -12.02 -12.96 3.71
CA CYS A 177 -12.54 -14.09 4.47
C CYS A 177 -11.44 -15.11 4.79
N ASP A 178 -11.73 -16.03 5.70
CA ASP A 178 -10.91 -17.20 6.02
C ASP A 178 -10.49 -18.02 4.79
N ARG A 179 -11.40 -18.23 3.84
CA ARG A 179 -11.16 -18.99 2.60
C ARG A 179 -10.15 -18.37 1.64
N HIS A 180 -9.80 -17.09 1.83
CA HIS A 180 -8.83 -16.42 0.99
C HIS A 180 -7.37 -16.66 1.42
N LYS A 181 -7.14 -17.19 2.63
CA LYS A 181 -5.80 -17.46 3.17
C LYS A 181 -5.07 -18.59 2.43
#